data_AF-A0A438CLG4-F1
#
_entry.id   AF-A0A438CLG4-F1
#
_cell.length_a   1.000
_cell.length_b   1.000
_cell.length_c   1.000
_cell.angle_alpha   90.00
_cell.angle_beta   90.00
_cell.angle_gamma   90.00
#
_symmetry.space_group_name_H-M   'P 1'
#
loop_
_entity.id
_entity.type
_entity.pdbx_description
1 polymer ?
#
loop_
_entity_poly.entity_id
_entity_poly.type
_entity_poly.pdbx_seq_one_letter_code
_entity_poly.pdbx_strand_id
1 'polypeptide(L)'
;MASGSGGGGGGRDRGGGNGTFDRDIAWKYCSPLEGNRNETICNFCGLVMKSGGISRFKYHLAHRDPNNNTKKCLSVPPEVKEEIREILHEKNIHVMDEDDDDDDDDDEDEEVYMYLADMT
;
A
#
# COMPACT_ATOMS: atom_id res chain seq x y z
N MET A 1 -52.81 -3.55 23.14
CA MET A 1 -52.07 -4.42 22.19
C MET A 1 -51.10 -3.54 21.42
N ALA A 2 -49.81 -3.85 21.51
CA ALA A 2 -48.70 -2.92 21.30
C ALA A 2 -48.49 -2.53 19.83
N SER A 3 -48.33 -1.24 19.57
CA SER A 3 -47.85 -0.70 18.30
C SER A 3 -46.35 -0.93 18.19
N GLY A 4 -45.95 -1.70 17.18
CA GLY A 4 -44.55 -1.88 16.82
C GLY A 4 -43.97 -0.62 16.19
N SER A 5 -42.69 -0.37 16.44
CA SER A 5 -41.86 0.53 15.65
C SER A 5 -40.43 0.04 15.76
N GLY A 6 -39.98 -0.63 14.69
CA GLY A 6 -38.62 -1.14 14.56
C GLY A 6 -37.63 0.01 14.39
N GLY A 7 -36.57 -0.01 15.18
CA GLY A 7 -35.39 0.83 15.00
C GLY A 7 -34.23 -0.01 14.49
N GLY A 8 -33.99 0.02 13.19
CA GLY A 8 -32.79 -0.56 12.57
C GLY A 8 -31.57 0.30 12.87
N GLY A 9 -30.75 -0.12 13.83
CA GLY A 9 -29.43 0.47 14.07
C GLY A 9 -28.40 -0.15 13.14
N GLY A 10 -28.11 0.52 12.03
CA GLY A 10 -26.98 0.18 11.17
C GLY A 10 -25.65 0.45 11.88
N GLY A 11 -25.11 -0.58 12.52
CA GLY A 11 -23.73 -0.62 12.95
C GLY A 11 -22.82 -0.63 11.73
N ARG A 12 -22.25 0.52 11.39
CA ARG A 12 -21.08 0.57 10.51
C ARG A 12 -19.89 0.19 11.37
N ASP A 13 -19.72 -1.10 11.61
CA ASP A 13 -18.46 -1.65 12.08
C ASP A 13 -17.43 -1.33 11.01
N ARG A 14 -16.75 -0.19 11.22
CA ARG A 14 -15.52 0.14 10.49
C ARG A 14 -14.57 -1.01 10.79
N GLY A 15 -14.49 -1.95 9.86
CA GLY A 15 -13.52 -3.01 9.86
C GLY A 15 -12.16 -2.41 10.15
N GLY A 16 -11.70 -2.59 11.38
CA GLY A 16 -10.35 -2.29 11.80
C GLY A 16 -9.45 -3.28 11.08
N GLY A 17 -9.05 -2.92 9.86
CA GLY A 17 -8.15 -3.71 9.04
C GLY A 17 -6.87 -3.96 9.82
N ASN A 18 -6.75 -5.16 10.38
CA ASN A 18 -5.51 -5.69 10.89
C ASN A 18 -4.67 -6.16 9.71
N GLY A 19 -4.23 -5.19 8.92
CA GLY A 19 -3.33 -5.42 7.80
C GLY A 19 -1.90 -5.12 8.25
N THR A 20 -1.12 -6.17 8.52
CA THR A 20 0.35 -6.17 8.31
C THR A 20 1.24 -5.41 9.30
N PHE A 21 0.83 -5.10 10.54
CA PHE A 21 1.69 -4.37 11.49
C PHE A 21 3.07 -5.03 11.73
N ASP A 22 3.15 -6.37 11.75
CA ASP A 22 4.40 -7.13 11.94
C ASP A 22 5.18 -7.45 10.64
N ARG A 23 4.59 -7.25 9.46
CA ARG A 23 5.23 -7.62 8.17
C ARG A 23 5.86 -6.44 7.44
N ASP A 24 5.64 -5.22 7.92
CA ASP A 24 6.05 -4.04 7.17
C ASP A 24 7.56 -3.79 7.27
N ILE A 25 8.27 -3.99 6.17
CA ILE A 25 9.73 -3.81 6.10
C ILE A 25 10.18 -2.40 6.51
N ALA A 26 9.31 -1.40 6.39
CA ALA A 26 9.63 -0.03 6.75
C ALA A 26 9.96 0.11 8.25
N TRP A 27 9.52 -0.82 9.11
CA TRP A 27 9.93 -0.87 10.52
C TRP A 27 11.42 -1.17 10.72
N LYS A 28 12.13 -1.72 9.73
CA LYS A 28 13.60 -1.86 9.79
C LYS A 28 14.31 -0.50 9.80
N TYR A 29 13.64 0.53 9.26
CA TYR A 29 14.22 1.85 9.02
C TYR A 29 13.73 2.93 9.99
N CYS A 30 12.83 2.59 10.92
CA CYS A 30 12.42 3.47 12.01
C CYS A 30 12.29 2.72 13.33
N SER A 31 12.40 3.47 14.42
CA SER A 31 12.19 2.94 15.77
C SER A 31 10.98 3.62 16.41
N PRO A 32 10.15 2.93 17.21
CA PRO A 32 9.14 3.58 18.03
C PRO A 32 9.82 4.48 19.06
N LEU A 33 9.26 5.66 19.32
CA LEU A 33 9.80 6.55 20.34
C LEU A 33 9.44 6.02 21.75
N GLU A 34 10.41 6.04 22.65
CA GLU A 34 10.22 5.58 24.02
C GLU A 34 9.13 6.43 24.71
N GLY A 35 8.08 5.76 25.21
CA GLY A 35 6.93 6.41 25.84
C GLY A 35 5.69 6.60 24.96
N ASN A 36 5.82 6.57 23.62
CA ASN A 36 4.69 6.75 22.69
C ASN A 36 4.74 5.78 21.51
N ARG A 37 3.88 4.74 21.52
CA ARG A 37 3.76 3.76 20.43
C ARG A 37 3.29 4.35 19.09
N ASN A 38 2.78 5.57 19.12
CA ASN A 38 2.25 6.29 17.95
C ASN A 38 3.28 7.23 17.31
N GLU A 39 4.46 7.36 17.91
CA GLU A 39 5.55 8.18 17.42
C GLU A 39 6.68 7.28 16.93
N THR A 40 7.24 7.60 15.78
CA THR A 40 8.39 6.88 15.22
C THR A 40 9.50 7.86 14.89
N ILE A 41 10.75 7.41 15.06
CA ILE A 41 11.95 8.15 14.68
C ILE A 41 12.58 7.49 13.45
N CYS A 42 12.87 8.30 12.44
CA CYS A 42 13.60 7.85 11.26
C CYS A 42 15.07 7.57 11.60
N ASN A 43 15.56 6.37 11.29
CA ASN A 43 16.95 6.00 11.58
C ASN A 43 17.98 6.74 10.67
N PHE A 44 17.54 7.33 9.56
CA PHE A 44 18.42 8.03 8.61
C PHE A 44 18.59 9.53 8.90
N CYS A 45 17.49 10.25 9.16
CA CYS A 45 17.51 11.70 9.39
C CYS A 45 17.15 12.12 10.81
N GLY A 46 16.79 11.17 11.69
CA GLY A 46 16.35 11.46 13.06
C GLY A 46 15.01 12.19 13.14
N LEU A 47 14.26 12.31 12.03
CA LEU A 47 12.96 12.96 12.04
C LEU A 47 11.97 12.15 12.90
N VAL A 48 11.42 12.80 13.92
CA VAL A 48 10.33 12.25 14.73
C VAL A 48 8.99 12.56 14.05
N MET A 49 8.25 11.51 13.70
CA MET A 49 6.91 11.61 13.15
C MET A 49 5.88 11.40 14.25
N LYS A 50 5.22 12.50 14.61
CA LYS A 50 4.15 12.51 15.61
C LYS A 50 2.82 12.27 14.90
N SER A 51 2.33 11.03 14.93
CA SER A 51 1.12 10.53 14.22
C SER A 51 1.28 10.22 12.73
N GLY A 52 0.47 9.25 12.25
CA GLY A 52 0.38 8.85 10.83
C GLY A 52 0.91 7.46 10.51
N GLY A 53 1.48 6.79 11.52
CA GLY A 53 1.91 5.39 11.43
C GLY A 53 2.95 5.14 10.33
N ILE A 54 3.09 3.86 9.98
CA ILE A 54 4.12 3.41 9.05
C ILE A 54 3.90 3.93 7.63
N SER A 55 2.66 4.22 7.22
CA SER A 55 2.35 4.73 5.88
C SER A 55 2.98 6.08 5.59
N ARG A 56 2.89 7.05 6.53
CA ARG A 56 3.60 8.34 6.36
C ARG A 56 5.11 8.14 6.36
N PHE A 57 5.60 7.23 7.18
CA PHE A 57 7.02 6.90 7.19
C PHE A 57 7.51 6.33 5.85
N LYS A 58 6.70 5.51 5.16
CA LYS A 58 7.01 5.06 3.79
C LYS A 58 7.11 6.20 2.79
N TYR A 59 6.17 7.15 2.81
CA TYR A 59 6.23 8.32 1.92
C TYR A 59 7.45 9.20 2.19
N HIS A 60 7.87 9.30 3.45
CA HIS A 60 9.10 9.98 3.85
C HIS A 60 10.36 9.34 3.24
N LEU A 61 10.42 8.00 3.19
CA LEU A 61 11.53 7.25 2.57
C LEU A 61 11.48 7.29 1.04
N ALA A 62 10.32 7.00 0.45
CA ALA A 62 10.12 6.91 -0.99
C ALA A 62 10.14 8.27 -1.71
N HIS A 63 10.06 9.38 -0.97
CA HIS A 63 9.88 10.74 -1.50
C HIS A 63 8.63 10.90 -2.37
N ARG A 64 7.66 10.00 -2.20
CA ARG A 64 6.47 9.88 -3.02
C ARG A 64 5.23 10.07 -2.16
N ASP A 65 4.93 11.32 -1.82
CA ASP A 65 3.69 11.68 -1.14
C ASP A 65 2.77 12.41 -2.15
N PRO A 66 1.60 11.83 -2.51
CA PRO A 66 0.66 12.49 -3.42
C PRO A 66 0.13 13.82 -2.87
N ASN A 67 0.07 13.97 -1.55
CA ASN A 67 -0.44 15.17 -0.88
C ASN A 67 0.68 16.13 -0.44
N ASN A 68 1.95 15.76 -0.64
CA ASN A 68 3.14 16.53 -0.23
C ASN A 68 3.09 17.03 1.23
N ASN A 69 2.42 16.29 2.11
CA ASN A 69 2.26 16.62 3.54
C ASN A 69 3.40 16.02 4.38
N THR A 70 4.16 15.10 3.80
CA THR A 70 5.22 14.36 4.45
C THR A 70 6.58 14.93 4.06
N LYS A 71 7.40 15.28 5.05
CA LYS A 71 8.79 15.70 4.80
C LYS A 71 9.56 14.56 4.14
N LYS A 72 10.39 14.87 3.14
CA LYS A 72 11.24 13.89 2.44
C LYS A 72 12.55 13.70 3.18
N CYS A 73 13.01 12.46 3.29
CA CYS A 73 14.28 12.16 3.96
C CYS A 73 15.46 12.25 3.00
N LEU A 74 16.30 13.28 3.11
CA LEU A 74 17.44 13.44 2.18
C LEU A 74 18.61 12.47 2.47
N SER A 75 18.60 11.81 3.62
CA SER A 75 19.66 10.89 4.07
C SER A 75 19.40 9.42 3.72
N VAL A 76 18.33 9.10 2.97
CA VAL A 76 18.00 7.71 2.61
C VAL A 76 18.88 7.26 1.46
N PRO A 77 19.53 6.09 1.56
CA PRO A 77 20.25 5.48 0.45
C PRO A 77 19.31 5.20 -0.75
N PRO A 78 19.78 5.30 -2.00
CA PRO A 78 18.95 5.08 -3.17
C PRO A 78 18.31 3.68 -3.20
N GLU A 79 19.03 2.65 -2.75
CA GLU A 79 18.54 1.26 -2.66
C GLU A 79 17.30 1.15 -1.77
N VAL A 80 17.36 1.70 -0.55
CA VAL A 80 16.24 1.71 0.40
C VAL A 80 15.07 2.53 -0.14
N LYS A 81 15.37 3.64 -0.84
CA LYS A 81 14.33 4.47 -1.45
C LYS A 81 13.57 3.70 -2.53
N GLU A 82 14.26 3.01 -3.42
CA GLU A 82 13.61 2.20 -4.48
C GLU A 82 12.83 1.01 -3.90
N GLU A 83 13.41 0.28 -2.94
CA GLU A 83 12.72 -0.83 -2.26
C GLU A 83 11.36 -0.38 -1.67
N ILE A 84 11.33 0.76 -0.97
CA ILE A 84 10.08 1.29 -0.41
C ILE A 84 9.13 1.81 -1.50
N ARG A 85 9.65 2.32 -2.63
CA ARG A 85 8.83 2.75 -3.76
C ARG A 85 8.12 1.58 -4.44
N GLU A 86 8.82 0.46 -4.64
CA GLU A 86 8.26 -0.78 -5.20
C GLU A 86 7.09 -1.28 -4.35
N ILE A 87 7.28 -1.35 -3.03
CA ILE A 87 6.24 -1.78 -2.09
C ILE A 87 5.01 -0.84 -2.09
N LEU A 88 5.23 0.45 -2.30
CA LEU A 88 4.13 1.41 -2.45
C LEU A 88 3.41 1.30 -3.80
N HIS A 89 4.04 0.69 -4.80
CA HIS A 89 3.49 0.49 -6.14
C HIS A 89 2.76 -0.85 -6.27
N GLU A 90 3.30 -1.93 -5.70
CA GLU A 90 2.74 -3.28 -5.73
C GLU A 90 1.39 -3.41 -5.00
N LYS A 91 1.14 -2.57 -3.99
CA LYS A 91 -0.17 -2.53 -3.29
C LYS A 91 -1.34 -2.08 -4.18
N ASN A 92 -1.09 -1.71 -5.43
CA ASN A 92 -2.12 -1.41 -6.43
C ASN A 92 -2.42 -2.59 -7.39
N ILE A 93 -1.77 -3.76 -7.22
CA ILE A 93 -1.91 -4.91 -8.15
C ILE A 93 -2.59 -6.14 -7.51
N HIS A 94 -2.85 -6.17 -6.20
CA HIS A 94 -3.59 -7.27 -5.53
C HIS A 94 -5.12 -7.06 -5.49
N VAL A 95 -5.72 -6.61 -6.60
CA VAL A 95 -7.16 -6.82 -6.90
C VAL A 95 -7.26 -7.40 -8.31
N MET A 96 -6.65 -8.56 -8.49
CA MET A 96 -7.05 -9.52 -9.52
C MET A 96 -7.13 -10.84 -8.75
N ASP A 97 -8.16 -10.96 -7.91
CA ASP A 97 -8.58 -12.27 -7.44
C ASP A 97 -9.12 -13.00 -8.68
N GLU A 98 -8.40 -14.05 -9.07
CA GLU A 98 -8.86 -15.06 -10.02
C GLU A 98 -10.05 -15.79 -9.36
N ASP A 99 -11.28 -15.49 -9.79
CA ASP A 99 -12.44 -16.37 -9.63
C ASP A 99 -12.83 -16.90 -11.02
N ASP A 100 -12.92 -18.22 -11.09
CA ASP A 100 -13.02 -19.15 -12.24
C ASP A 100 -14.45 -19.24 -12.87
N ASP A 101 -14.50 -19.80 -14.10
CA ASP A 101 -15.60 -20.47 -14.84
C ASP A 101 -16.58 -19.72 -15.83
N ASP A 102 -16.33 -19.97 -17.14
CA ASP A 102 -17.19 -20.23 -18.34
C ASP A 102 -18.33 -19.28 -18.81
N ASP A 103 -18.27 -18.77 -20.07
CA ASP A 103 -19.03 -19.24 -21.27
C ASP A 103 -18.94 -18.26 -22.50
N ASP A 104 -18.78 -18.86 -23.68
CA ASP A 104 -19.13 -18.45 -25.07
C ASP A 104 -18.16 -17.63 -25.97
N ASP A 105 -17.44 -18.39 -26.82
CA ASP A 105 -17.09 -18.24 -28.25
C ASP A 105 -17.31 -16.89 -28.98
N ASP A 106 -16.26 -16.38 -29.63
CA ASP A 106 -16.24 -16.19 -31.11
C ASP A 106 -14.79 -16.05 -31.60
N ASP A 107 -14.42 -16.96 -32.50
CA ASP A 107 -13.27 -16.99 -33.40
C ASP A 107 -12.94 -15.60 -34.00
N GLU A 108 -11.64 -15.31 -34.22
CA GLU A 108 -11.07 -14.75 -35.47
C GLU A 108 -9.65 -14.17 -35.21
N ASP A 109 -8.66 -14.99 -35.61
CA ASP A 109 -7.50 -14.60 -36.40
C ASP A 109 -6.22 -13.98 -35.78
N GLU A 110 -5.11 -14.71 -36.01
CA GLU A 110 -3.77 -14.22 -36.38
C GLU A 110 -2.66 -14.11 -35.31
N GLU A 111 -2.27 -15.27 -34.78
CA GLU A 111 -0.89 -15.56 -34.38
C GLU A 111 -0.01 -15.70 -35.64
N VAL A 112 0.86 -14.72 -35.98
CA VAL A 112 2.17 -14.82 -36.71
C VAL A 112 2.58 -13.41 -37.18
N TYR A 113 3.15 -12.55 -36.31
CA TYR A 113 3.89 -11.36 -36.79
C TYR A 113 5.01 -10.84 -35.89
N MET A 114 5.34 -11.47 -34.74
CA MET A 114 6.33 -10.85 -33.84
C MET A 114 7.83 -11.14 -34.09
N TYR A 115 8.29 -12.04 -34.97
CA TYR A 115 9.73 -12.44 -34.95
C TYR A 115 10.47 -12.70 -36.29
N LEU A 116 9.92 -12.34 -37.46
CA LEU A 116 10.61 -12.55 -38.76
C LEU A 116 11.03 -11.27 -39.52
N ALA A 117 10.70 -10.07 -39.04
CA ALA A 117 11.04 -8.82 -39.74
C ALA A 117 12.42 -8.21 -39.37
N ASP A 118 13.09 -8.71 -38.33
CA ASP A 118 14.41 -8.19 -37.89
C ASP A 118 15.57 -9.20 -38.04
N MET A 119 15.38 -10.24 -38.87
CA MET A 119 16.48 -11.07 -39.40
C MET A 119 16.53 -11.06 -40.94
N THR A 120 16.24 -9.92 -41.58
CA THR A 120 16.48 -9.68 -43.01
C THR A 120 17.15 -8.34 -43.26
#